data_AF-A0A530ZKT3-F1
#
_entry.id   AF-A0A530ZKT3-F1
#
_cell.length_a   1.000
_cell.length_b   1.000
_cell.length_c   1.000
_cell.angle_alpha   90.00
_cell.angle_beta   90.00
_cell.angle_gamma   90.00
#
_symmetry.space_group_name_H-M   'P 1'
#
loop_
_entity.id
_entity.type
_entity.pdbx_description
1 polymer ?
#
loop_
_entity_poly.entity_id
_entity_poly.type
_entity_poly.pdbx_seq_one_letter_code
_entity_poly.pdbx_strand_id
1 'polypeptide(L)'
;MHLISGQDNTPPVHSYMANGLIHVLGRPVNIPIYEADTPRFTVVINATDNTLVDVLSVKLKQSEAAQLSAYGAFAFESIAPVAIGDTVAMSGFPGMKTEPTSPSTLSAEIIETSDLNFKMSKPSAKGYSGGPVTRGGSLVGVATGDVGYSGALSNGLAASLHALKEHLFL
;
A
#
# COMPACT_ATOMS: atom_id res chain seq x y z
N MET A 1 -2.96 7.35 0.09
CA MET A 1 -4.29 7.29 -0.54
C MET A 1 -4.77 5.87 -0.36
N HIS A 2 -5.68 5.64 0.59
CA HIS A 2 -6.60 4.51 0.49
C HIS A 2 -7.39 4.69 -0.80
N LEU A 3 -7.83 3.62 -1.44
CA LEU A 3 -9.09 3.71 -2.16
C LEU A 3 -10.14 4.09 -1.10
N ILE A 4 -10.37 5.40 -0.91
CA ILE A 4 -11.32 5.90 0.09
C ILE A 4 -12.70 5.54 -0.42
N SER A 5 -13.14 4.33 -0.13
CA SER A 5 -14.54 4.07 0.14
C SER A 5 -14.58 3.68 1.61
N GLY A 6 -15.40 4.34 2.43
CA GLY A 6 -15.61 3.94 3.82
C GLY A 6 -16.37 2.62 3.93
N GLN A 7 -16.08 1.64 3.07
CA GLN A 7 -16.74 0.34 2.99
C GLN A 7 -15.68 -0.76 3.09
N ASP A 8 -16.04 -1.86 3.76
CA ASP A 8 -15.19 -3.04 3.90
C ASP A 8 -14.80 -3.64 2.53
N ASN A 9 -15.60 -3.34 1.49
CA ASN A 9 -15.37 -3.69 0.10
C ASN A 9 -15.60 -2.45 -0.77
N THR A 10 -14.61 -2.05 -1.56
CA THR A 10 -14.78 -0.92 -2.50
C THR A 10 -15.28 -1.43 -3.85
N PRO A 11 -16.48 -1.04 -4.32
CA PRO A 11 -16.93 -1.36 -5.67
C PRO A 11 -16.00 -0.74 -6.73
N PRO A 12 -15.82 -1.34 -7.92
CA PRO A 12 -14.87 -0.88 -8.94
C PRO A 12 -15.24 0.44 -9.64
N VAL A 13 -16.14 1.25 -9.07
CA VAL A 13 -16.63 2.47 -9.70
C VAL A 13 -15.57 3.59 -9.58
N HIS A 14 -14.82 3.81 -10.67
CA HIS A 14 -13.68 4.74 -10.77
C HIS A 14 -13.99 6.23 -10.54
N SER A 15 -15.27 6.63 -10.44
CA SER A 15 -15.69 8.04 -10.41
C SER A 15 -15.25 8.82 -9.17
N TYR A 16 -14.82 8.14 -8.09
CA TYR A 16 -14.43 8.78 -6.83
C TYR A 16 -13.02 9.39 -6.85
N MET A 17 -12.21 9.14 -7.88
CA MET A 17 -10.81 9.59 -7.96
C MET A 17 -10.58 10.75 -8.93
N ALA A 18 -11.61 11.23 -9.65
CA ALA A 18 -11.46 12.33 -10.60
C ALA A 18 -10.77 13.55 -9.95
N ASN A 19 -9.73 14.08 -10.59
CA ASN A 19 -8.92 15.20 -10.12
C ASN A 19 -8.15 14.98 -8.79
N GLY A 20 -8.00 13.73 -8.34
CA GLY A 20 -7.25 13.43 -7.13
C GLY A 20 -5.75 13.75 -7.25
N LEU A 21 -5.13 14.02 -6.11
CA LEU A 21 -3.72 14.37 -6.02
C LEU A 21 -3.06 13.68 -4.82
N ILE A 22 -1.86 13.15 -5.03
CA ILE A 22 -0.99 12.67 -3.96
C ILE A 22 -0.04 13.80 -3.57
N HIS A 23 -0.20 14.31 -2.35
CA HIS A 23 0.68 15.29 -1.76
C HIS A 23 1.70 14.62 -0.84
N VAL A 24 2.98 14.95 -1.00
CA VAL A 24 4.04 14.47 -0.11
C VAL A 24 4.35 15.54 0.92
N LEU A 25 3.95 15.29 2.17
CA LEU A 25 4.13 16.24 3.27
C LEU A 25 5.59 16.67 3.42
N GLY A 26 5.80 17.97 3.64
CA GLY A 26 7.12 18.58 3.79
C GLY A 26 7.93 18.70 2.50
N ARG A 27 7.34 18.39 1.34
CA ARG A 27 7.97 18.56 0.02
C ARG A 27 7.02 19.28 -0.93
N PRO A 28 7.53 20.08 -1.89
CA PRO A 28 6.70 20.67 -2.95
C PRO A 28 6.34 19.65 -4.04
N VAL A 29 6.03 18.40 -3.66
CA VAL A 29 5.72 17.31 -4.58
C VAL A 29 4.23 17.02 -4.52
N ASN A 30 3.58 17.25 -5.66
CA ASN A 30 2.16 17.06 -5.86
C ASN A 30 2.00 16.21 -7.13
N ILE A 31 1.54 14.98 -6.99
CA ILE A 31 1.44 14.00 -8.08
C ILE A 31 -0.04 13.88 -8.42
N PRO A 32 -0.50 14.48 -9.54
CA PRO A 32 -1.88 14.28 -9.96
C PRO A 32 -2.07 12.83 -10.39
N ILE A 33 -3.19 12.22 -10.02
CA ILE A 33 -3.51 10.84 -10.42
C ILE A 33 -4.18 10.76 -11.80
N TYR A 34 -4.41 11.92 -12.44
CA TYR A 34 -4.84 12.05 -13.83
C TYR A 34 -3.91 13.01 -14.59
N GLU A 35 -3.80 12.81 -15.90
CA GLU A 35 -3.12 13.70 -16.84
C GLU A 35 -4.01 13.86 -18.07
N ALA A 36 -4.56 15.06 -18.31
CA ALA A 36 -5.45 15.34 -19.45
C ALA A 36 -6.51 14.23 -19.62
N ASP A 37 -7.26 13.95 -18.56
CA ASP A 37 -8.30 12.91 -18.46
C ASP A 37 -7.82 11.45 -18.57
N THR A 38 -6.52 11.23 -18.69
CA THR A 38 -5.93 9.88 -18.65
C THR A 38 -5.52 9.51 -17.23
N PRO A 39 -6.00 8.39 -16.66
CA PRO A 39 -5.57 7.95 -15.34
C PRO A 39 -4.09 7.58 -15.34
N ARG A 40 -3.37 8.01 -14.30
CA ARG A 40 -1.96 7.67 -14.05
C ARG A 40 -1.82 6.51 -13.06
N PHE A 41 -2.91 5.81 -12.78
CA PHE A 41 -2.95 4.78 -11.76
C PHE A 41 -3.51 3.47 -12.28
N THR A 42 -3.12 2.39 -11.62
CA THR A 42 -3.70 1.06 -11.83
C THR A 42 -4.24 0.53 -10.51
N VAL A 43 -5.45 -0.04 -10.56
CA VAL A 43 -6.09 -0.77 -9.46
C VAL A 43 -6.27 -2.23 -9.86
N VAL A 44 -6.42 -3.11 -8.88
CA VAL A 44 -6.72 -4.53 -9.13
C VAL A 44 -8.12 -4.85 -8.63
N ILE A 45 -8.91 -5.52 -9.46
CA ILE A 45 -10.24 -6.03 -9.10
C ILE A 45 -10.09 -7.51 -8.72
N ASN A 46 -10.53 -7.87 -7.53
CA ASN A 46 -10.74 -9.25 -7.13
C ASN A 46 -11.95 -9.81 -7.90
N ALA A 47 -11.69 -10.75 -8.82
CA ALA A 47 -12.71 -11.32 -9.68
C ALA A 47 -13.74 -12.18 -8.92
N THR A 48 -13.39 -12.70 -7.74
CA THR A 48 -14.25 -13.60 -6.96
C THR A 48 -15.45 -12.89 -6.37
N ASP A 49 -15.26 -11.68 -5.86
CA ASP A 49 -16.28 -10.89 -5.16
C ASP A 49 -16.58 -9.55 -5.86
N ASN A 50 -15.90 -9.27 -6.98
CA ASN A 50 -16.02 -8.02 -7.75
C ASN A 50 -15.72 -6.78 -6.89
N THR A 51 -14.69 -6.86 -6.05
CA THR A 51 -14.23 -5.78 -5.18
C THR A 51 -12.83 -5.32 -5.56
N LEU A 52 -12.44 -4.10 -5.15
CA LEU A 52 -11.06 -3.65 -5.33
C LEU A 52 -10.17 -4.24 -4.24
N VAL A 53 -9.01 -4.74 -4.67
CA VAL A 53 -7.89 -4.97 -3.76
C VAL A 53 -7.41 -3.60 -3.27
N ASP A 54 -7.17 -3.45 -1.97
CA ASP A 54 -6.75 -2.19 -1.35
C ASP A 54 -5.29 -1.85 -1.67
N VAL A 55 -5.01 -1.63 -2.95
CA VAL A 55 -3.72 -1.23 -3.50
C VAL A 55 -3.93 -0.41 -4.77
N LEU A 56 -3.06 0.57 -4.95
CA LEU A 56 -3.04 1.44 -6.11
C LEU A 56 -1.57 1.60 -6.52
N SER A 57 -1.25 1.35 -7.79
CA SER A 57 0.01 1.83 -8.36
C SER A 57 -0.22 3.18 -9.01
N VAL A 58 0.76 4.09 -8.89
CA VAL A 58 0.73 5.40 -9.57
C VAL A 58 2.01 5.56 -10.36
N LYS A 59 1.86 5.76 -11.66
CA LYS A 59 2.99 5.95 -12.58
C LYS A 59 3.56 7.35 -12.41
N LEU A 60 4.79 7.44 -11.91
CA LEU A 60 5.51 8.69 -11.73
C LEU A 60 6.12 9.21 -13.03
N LYS A 61 6.19 10.53 -13.16
CA LYS A 61 7.07 11.20 -14.14
C LYS A 61 8.51 11.11 -13.66
N GLN A 62 9.46 11.23 -14.59
CA GLN A 62 10.88 11.22 -14.26
C GLN A 62 11.26 12.32 -13.24
N SER A 63 10.68 13.52 -13.36
CA SER A 63 10.91 14.64 -12.44
C SER A 63 10.35 14.40 -11.02
N GLU A 64 9.24 13.66 -10.90
CA GLU A 64 8.67 13.28 -9.61
C GLU A 64 9.50 12.17 -8.96
N ALA A 65 9.89 11.15 -9.74
CA ALA A 65 10.76 10.07 -9.26
C ALA A 65 12.12 10.59 -8.77
N ALA A 66 12.71 11.58 -9.48
CA ALA A 66 13.95 12.22 -9.06
C ALA A 66 13.82 12.96 -7.71
N GLN A 67 12.66 13.56 -7.43
CA GLN A 67 12.39 14.23 -6.16
C GLN A 67 12.14 13.25 -5.01
N LEU A 68 11.68 12.02 -5.32
CA LEU A 68 11.37 10.99 -4.34
C LEU A 68 12.51 9.98 -4.11
N SER A 69 13.59 10.03 -4.89
CA SER A 69 14.67 9.04 -4.83
C SER A 69 15.29 8.89 -3.43
N ALA A 70 15.29 9.96 -2.63
CA ALA A 70 15.78 9.96 -1.26
C ALA A 70 14.97 9.07 -0.29
N TYR A 71 13.73 8.70 -0.64
CA TYR A 71 12.91 7.77 0.15
C TYR A 71 13.20 6.30 -0.16
N GLY A 72 14.10 6.03 -1.10
CA GLY A 72 14.45 4.69 -1.56
C GLY A 72 13.49 4.15 -2.61
N ALA A 73 13.83 2.98 -3.14
CA ALA A 73 13.02 2.25 -4.10
C ALA A 73 13.27 0.75 -3.95
N PHE A 74 12.28 -0.04 -4.34
CA PHE A 74 12.43 -1.48 -4.53
C PHE A 74 12.43 -1.78 -6.02
N ALA A 75 13.32 -2.67 -6.44
CA ALA A 75 13.34 -3.12 -7.81
C ALA A 75 12.20 -4.14 -8.03
N PHE A 76 11.66 -4.22 -9.24
CA PHE A 76 10.54 -5.12 -9.54
C PHE A 76 10.89 -6.59 -9.26
N GLU A 77 12.13 -6.96 -9.55
CA GLU A 77 12.70 -8.28 -9.30
C GLU A 77 12.90 -8.60 -7.82
N SER A 78 12.92 -7.60 -6.93
CA SER A 78 13.01 -7.84 -5.48
C SER A 78 11.65 -8.14 -4.83
N ILE A 79 10.57 -8.16 -5.62
CA ILE A 79 9.25 -8.55 -5.14
C ILE A 79 9.18 -10.08 -4.97
N ALA A 80 9.12 -10.52 -3.72
CA ALA A 80 9.20 -11.94 -3.35
C ALA A 80 7.90 -12.47 -2.74
N PRO A 81 7.59 -13.78 -2.89
CA PRO A 81 6.43 -14.40 -2.23
C PRO A 81 6.69 -14.55 -0.73
N VAL A 82 5.63 -14.74 0.07
CA VAL A 82 5.68 -15.03 1.51
C VAL A 82 5.11 -16.40 1.84
N ALA A 83 5.51 -16.94 2.99
CA ALA A 83 4.96 -18.15 3.59
C ALA A 83 4.52 -17.86 5.04
N ILE A 84 3.57 -18.66 5.53
CA ILE A 84 3.20 -18.67 6.95
C ILE A 84 4.45 -19.00 7.78
N GLY A 85 4.68 -18.25 8.86
CA GLY A 85 5.87 -18.33 9.70
C GLY A 85 6.98 -17.33 9.33
N ASP A 86 6.91 -16.69 8.18
CA ASP A 86 7.89 -15.66 7.82
C ASP A 86 7.81 -14.47 8.77
N THR A 87 8.98 -13.99 9.22
CA THR A 87 9.08 -12.70 9.92
C THR A 87 9.21 -11.57 8.90
N VAL A 88 8.31 -10.61 8.97
CA VAL A 88 8.26 -9.42 8.11
C VAL A 88 8.38 -8.14 8.92
N ALA A 89 8.75 -7.06 8.24
CA ALA A 89 8.83 -5.71 8.77
C ALA A 89 7.88 -4.80 8.00
N MET A 90 6.92 -4.20 8.72
CA MET A 90 6.03 -3.16 8.20
C MET A 90 6.64 -1.80 8.51
N SER A 91 6.75 -0.91 7.53
CA SER A 91 7.24 0.45 7.75
C SER A 91 6.15 1.49 7.46
N GLY A 92 6.10 2.56 8.24
CA GLY A 92 5.09 3.59 8.10
C GLY A 92 5.41 4.86 8.89
N PHE A 93 4.45 5.78 8.96
CA PHE A 93 4.58 7.08 9.64
C PHE A 93 3.47 7.23 10.70
N PRO A 94 3.50 6.42 11.77
CA PRO A 94 2.48 6.47 12.81
C PRO A 94 2.40 7.87 13.45
N GLY A 95 1.18 8.36 13.63
CA GLY A 95 0.93 9.67 14.24
C GLY A 95 1.19 10.88 13.33
N MET A 96 1.61 10.68 12.07
CA MET A 96 1.75 11.77 11.09
C MET A 96 0.37 12.39 10.79
N LYS A 97 0.28 13.71 10.83
CA LYS A 97 -0.95 14.47 10.53
C LYS A 97 -0.69 15.50 9.43
N THR A 98 -0.04 16.60 9.81
CA THR A 98 0.23 17.74 8.92
C THR A 98 1.72 17.99 8.74
N GLU A 99 2.54 17.53 9.67
CA GLU A 99 4.00 17.67 9.63
C GLU A 99 4.66 16.32 9.36
N PRO A 100 5.78 16.29 8.61
CA PRO A 100 6.57 15.08 8.42
C PRO A 100 7.05 14.50 9.76
N THR A 101 7.03 13.18 9.88
CA THR A 101 7.60 12.45 11.01
C THR A 101 8.61 11.42 10.54
N SER A 102 9.46 10.94 11.46
CA SER A 102 10.37 9.84 11.15
C SER A 102 9.59 8.55 10.89
N PRO A 103 10.02 7.72 9.94
CA PRO A 103 9.40 6.43 9.72
C PRO A 103 9.64 5.53 10.94
N SER A 104 8.66 4.67 11.23
CA SER A 104 8.76 3.60 12.22
C SER A 104 8.62 2.25 11.53
N THR A 105 9.21 1.22 12.14
CA THR A 105 9.13 -0.15 11.64
C THR A 105 8.64 -1.08 12.75
N LEU A 106 7.69 -1.94 12.40
CA LEU A 106 7.12 -2.96 13.28
C LEU A 106 7.35 -4.35 12.68
N SER A 107 7.90 -5.26 13.49
CA SER A 107 8.08 -6.66 13.09
C SER A 107 6.89 -7.52 13.52
N ALA A 108 6.40 -8.33 12.58
CA ALA A 108 5.34 -9.30 12.77
C ALA A 108 5.62 -10.60 12.01
N GLU A 109 4.86 -11.64 12.31
CA GLU A 109 4.93 -12.94 11.63
C GLU A 109 3.74 -13.08 10.68
N ILE A 110 3.93 -13.70 9.52
CA ILE A 110 2.83 -14.08 8.64
C ILE A 110 2.09 -15.26 9.24
N ILE A 111 0.80 -15.10 9.50
CA ILE A 111 -0.03 -16.14 10.14
C ILE A 111 -1.08 -16.73 9.21
N GLU A 112 -1.37 -16.06 8.10
CA GLU A 112 -2.34 -16.50 7.11
C GLU A 112 -2.01 -15.89 5.75
N THR A 113 -2.23 -16.65 4.69
CA THR A 113 -2.05 -16.20 3.30
C THR A 113 -3.30 -16.53 2.50
N SER A 114 -3.72 -15.60 1.65
CA SER A 114 -4.70 -15.80 0.58
C SER A 114 -4.09 -15.40 -0.76
N ASP A 115 -4.82 -15.59 -1.86
CA ASP A 115 -4.29 -15.34 -3.20
C ASP A 115 -3.78 -13.90 -3.39
N LEU A 116 -4.53 -12.92 -2.88
CA LEU A 116 -4.24 -11.49 -3.09
C LEU A 116 -3.76 -10.77 -1.84
N ASN A 117 -3.83 -11.40 -0.66
CA ASN A 117 -3.55 -10.77 0.62
C ASN A 117 -2.85 -11.72 1.60
N PHE A 118 -2.28 -11.17 2.67
CA PHE A 118 -1.79 -11.95 3.80
C PHE A 118 -2.04 -11.23 5.13
N LYS A 119 -2.07 -12.00 6.21
CA LYS A 119 -2.34 -11.54 7.57
C LYS A 119 -1.08 -11.66 8.43
N MET A 120 -0.85 -10.64 9.24
CA MET A 120 0.30 -10.52 10.14
C MET A 120 -0.14 -10.65 11.61
N SER A 121 0.75 -11.20 12.45
CA SER A 121 0.46 -11.50 13.85
C SER A 121 0.25 -10.29 14.76
N LYS A 122 0.60 -9.08 14.29
CA LYS A 122 0.45 -7.83 15.05
C LYS A 122 -0.28 -6.78 14.22
N PRO A 123 -1.11 -5.93 14.83
CA PRO A 123 -1.67 -4.77 14.16
C PRO A 123 -0.58 -3.72 13.88
N SER A 124 -0.72 -3.04 12.76
CA SER A 124 0.17 -1.99 12.26
C SER A 124 -0.17 -0.61 12.81
N ALA A 125 -1.41 -0.37 13.24
CA ALA A 125 -1.93 0.91 13.73
C ALA A 125 -1.97 2.03 12.66
N LYS A 126 -2.67 3.12 12.99
CA LYS A 126 -2.87 4.26 12.06
C LYS A 126 -1.53 4.88 11.65
N GLY A 127 -1.36 5.06 10.35
CA GLY A 127 -0.15 5.64 9.74
C GLY A 127 0.78 4.62 9.07
N TYR A 128 0.49 3.33 9.17
CA TYR A 128 1.20 2.28 8.41
C TYR A 128 0.53 1.93 7.08
N SER A 129 -0.74 2.29 6.87
CA SER A 129 -1.43 2.06 5.59
C SER A 129 -0.67 2.63 4.40
N GLY A 130 -0.55 1.84 3.33
CA GLY A 130 0.25 2.17 2.14
C GLY A 130 1.75 1.98 2.32
N GLY A 131 2.21 1.63 3.52
CA GLY A 131 3.61 1.40 3.84
C GLY A 131 4.12 0.04 3.33
N PRO A 132 5.43 -0.08 3.02
CA PRO A 132 5.99 -1.33 2.52
C PRO A 132 6.04 -2.39 3.63
N VAL A 133 5.74 -3.63 3.26
CA VAL A 133 6.03 -4.83 4.05
C VAL A 133 7.21 -5.53 3.41
N THR A 134 8.25 -5.79 4.21
CA THR A 134 9.53 -6.32 3.74
C THR A 134 9.95 -7.59 4.46
N ARG A 135 10.68 -8.46 3.78
CA ARG A 135 11.32 -9.65 4.34
C ARG A 135 12.75 -9.75 3.83
N GLY A 136 13.75 -9.65 4.71
CA GLY A 136 15.16 -9.76 4.33
C GLY A 136 15.58 -8.79 3.21
N GLY A 137 15.06 -7.56 3.21
CA GLY A 137 15.31 -6.54 2.18
C GLY A 137 14.49 -6.68 0.89
N SER A 138 13.74 -7.77 0.72
CA SER A 138 12.79 -7.94 -0.37
C SER A 138 11.46 -7.27 -0.04
N LEU A 139 10.81 -6.69 -1.05
CA LEU A 139 9.45 -6.19 -0.91
C LEU A 139 8.48 -7.36 -1.05
N VAL A 140 7.54 -7.50 -0.12
CA VAL A 140 6.59 -8.63 -0.15
C VAL A 140 5.14 -8.19 -0.22
N GLY A 141 4.84 -6.98 0.25
CA GLY A 141 3.49 -6.46 0.24
C GLY A 141 3.40 -4.99 0.60
N VAL A 142 2.16 -4.51 0.68
CA VAL A 142 1.81 -3.16 1.14
C VAL A 142 0.80 -3.31 2.26
N ALA A 143 1.01 -2.66 3.40
CA ALA A 143 0.07 -2.69 4.51
C ALA A 143 -1.24 -2.00 4.13
N THR A 144 -2.36 -2.70 4.26
CA THR A 144 -3.69 -2.21 3.86
C THR A 144 -4.48 -1.75 5.08
N GLY A 145 -4.40 -2.49 6.18
CA GLY A 145 -5.06 -2.12 7.42
C GLY A 145 -4.87 -3.14 8.51
N ASP A 146 -5.83 -3.19 9.42
CA ASP A 146 -5.82 -4.10 10.56
C ASP A 146 -7.19 -4.77 10.70
N VAL A 147 -7.21 -5.99 11.24
CA VAL A 147 -8.44 -6.70 11.62
C VAL A 147 -8.94 -6.16 12.96
N GLY A 148 -10.23 -5.81 13.01
CA GLY A 148 -10.92 -5.35 14.21
C GLY A 148 -11.39 -3.90 14.12
N TYR A 149 -11.68 -3.28 15.26
CA TYR A 149 -12.11 -1.88 15.36
C TYR A 149 -11.11 -1.04 16.16
N SER A 150 -11.23 0.28 16.11
CA SER A 150 -10.25 1.27 16.64
C SER A 150 -9.88 1.16 18.13
N GLY A 151 -10.43 0.21 18.89
CA GLY A 151 -10.05 -0.09 20.28
C GLY A 151 -9.67 -1.55 20.55
N ALA A 152 -9.70 -2.42 19.53
CA ALA A 152 -9.39 -3.85 19.64
C ALA A 152 -8.88 -4.39 18.30
N LEU A 153 -7.73 -3.89 17.84
CA LEU A 153 -7.06 -4.40 16.64
C LEU A 153 -6.20 -5.62 16.99
N SER A 154 -6.32 -6.69 16.21
CA SER A 154 -5.65 -7.96 16.51
C SER A 154 -4.52 -8.30 15.55
N ASN A 155 -4.65 -7.96 14.26
CA ASN A 155 -3.76 -8.42 13.21
C ASN A 155 -3.60 -7.37 12.12
N GLY A 156 -2.42 -7.28 11.54
CA GLY A 156 -2.20 -6.48 10.34
C GLY A 156 -2.64 -7.22 9.08
N LEU A 157 -3.02 -6.47 8.06
CA LEU A 157 -3.37 -6.95 6.73
C LEU A 157 -2.46 -6.28 5.70
N ALA A 158 -2.12 -7.04 4.67
CA ALA A 158 -1.35 -6.52 3.54
C ALA A 158 -1.75 -7.18 2.23
N ALA A 159 -1.66 -6.41 1.16
CA ALA A 159 -1.81 -6.89 -0.21
C ALA A 159 -0.52 -7.59 -0.66
N SER A 160 -0.65 -8.76 -1.28
CA SER A 160 0.46 -9.58 -1.76
C SER A 160 1.03 -9.00 -3.05
N LEU A 161 2.17 -8.30 -2.97
CA LEU A 161 2.76 -7.72 -4.17
C LEU A 161 3.30 -8.77 -5.13
N HIS A 162 3.67 -9.96 -4.65
CA HIS A 162 4.07 -11.05 -5.53
C HIS A 162 2.94 -11.48 -6.47
N ALA A 163 1.70 -11.55 -5.98
CA ALA A 163 0.53 -11.90 -6.77
C ALA A 163 0.05 -10.74 -7.67
N LEU A 164 0.29 -9.50 -7.23
CA LEU A 164 -0.30 -8.32 -7.85
C LEU A 164 0.64 -7.57 -8.81
N LYS A 165 1.96 -7.83 -8.77
CA LYS A 165 2.97 -7.02 -9.47
C LYS A 165 2.77 -6.93 -10.99
N GLU A 166 2.34 -8.02 -11.63
CA GLU A 166 2.12 -8.04 -13.08
C GLU A 166 0.93 -7.16 -13.46
N HIS A 167 -0.12 -7.13 -12.64
CA HIS A 167 -1.28 -6.25 -12.84
C HIS A 167 -0.98 -4.79 -12.50
N LEU A 168 -0.10 -4.54 -11.53
CA LEU A 168 0.17 -3.20 -11.01
C LEU A 168 1.23 -2.45 -11.82
N PHE A 169 2.19 -3.14 -12.42
CA PHE A 169 3.41 -2.52 -12.95
C PHE A 169 3.70 -2.83 -14.42
N LEU A 170 2.98 -3.75 -15.06
CA LEU A 170 3.08 -4.05 -16.51
C LEU A 170 1.78 -3.73 -17.24
#